data_AF-A0A7Y1XNK2-F1
#
_entry.id   AF-A0A7Y1XNK2-F1
#
_cell.length_a   1.000
_cell.length_b   1.000
_cell.length_c   1.000
_cell.angle_alpha   90.00
_cell.angle_beta   90.00
_cell.angle_gamma   90.00
#
_symmetry.space_group_name_H-M   'P 1'
#
loop_
_entity.id
_entity.type
_entity.pdbx_description
1 polymer ?
#
loop_
_entity_poly.entity_id
_entity_poly.type
_entity_poly.pdbx_seq_one_letter_code
_entity_poly.pdbx_strand_id
1 'polypeptide(L)'
;MKRTQPIIILLTFLLLGCKSKSSDPEFLKTFSGRYLYTDDETISVHAKENILLLDWRGAENIVPMKVNDDTYYVKEMNTKIQFLINPDDGKRYLVFVPKVKNTPIEYTFVKVADSFKTPSEYFNDGNFDKALEGYLNIQKKDSLNPIIEEWKINRNGYYYLRKNDFKKALALFSLNIALYPNSTNVYDSYAEGLYKSGDTARAIINYQKVLRMDSGNRNAKQQLERLQKKREN
;
A
#
# COMPACT_ATOMS: atom_id res chain seq x y z
N MET A 1 -24.11 -82.41 -24.86
CA MET A 1 -23.82 -81.52 -23.70
C MET A 1 -22.89 -80.39 -24.15
N LYS A 2 -23.41 -79.19 -24.42
CA LYS A 2 -22.61 -77.99 -24.74
C LYS A 2 -22.41 -77.20 -23.44
N ARG A 3 -21.16 -77.03 -23.00
CA ARG A 3 -20.78 -76.21 -21.83
C ARG A 3 -20.72 -74.73 -22.25
N THR A 4 -21.57 -73.91 -21.66
CA THR A 4 -21.49 -72.44 -21.71
C THR A 4 -20.55 -71.94 -20.62
N GLN A 5 -19.48 -71.25 -21.00
CA GLN A 5 -18.63 -70.49 -20.06
C GLN A 5 -19.28 -69.12 -19.77
N PRO A 6 -19.24 -68.62 -18.52
CA PRO A 6 -19.73 -67.29 -18.21
C PRO A 6 -18.67 -66.24 -18.58
N ILE A 7 -19.10 -65.21 -19.32
CA ILE A 7 -18.32 -64.01 -19.59
C ILE A 7 -18.45 -63.11 -18.36
N ILE A 8 -17.35 -62.91 -17.63
CA ILE A 8 -17.27 -61.95 -16.53
C ILE A 8 -16.99 -60.57 -17.15
N ILE A 9 -18.01 -59.72 -17.18
CA ILE A 9 -17.88 -58.32 -17.57
C ILE A 9 -17.34 -57.56 -16.36
N LEU A 10 -16.04 -57.27 -16.36
CA LEU A 10 -15.40 -56.42 -15.38
C LEU A 10 -15.81 -54.96 -15.64
N LEU A 11 -16.84 -54.49 -14.92
CA LEU A 11 -17.25 -53.10 -14.94
C LEU A 11 -16.19 -52.24 -14.24
N THR A 12 -15.25 -51.70 -15.00
CA THR A 12 -14.32 -50.67 -14.52
C THR A 12 -15.11 -49.39 -14.25
N PHE A 13 -15.45 -49.15 -12.98
CA PHE A 13 -15.88 -47.85 -12.49
C PHE A 13 -14.73 -46.86 -12.64
N LEU A 14 -14.74 -46.08 -13.72
CA LEU A 14 -13.94 -44.86 -13.83
C LEU A 14 -14.44 -43.88 -12.76
N LEU A 15 -13.76 -43.84 -11.62
CA LEU A 15 -13.87 -42.74 -10.66
C LEU A 15 -13.33 -41.47 -11.34
N LEU A 16 -14.20 -40.79 -12.09
CA LEU A 16 -14.00 -39.38 -12.44
C LEU A 16 -14.11 -38.58 -11.13
N GLY A 17 -13.02 -38.54 -10.37
CA GLY A 17 -12.90 -37.59 -9.26
C GLY A 17 -13.10 -36.19 -9.83
N CYS A 18 -14.15 -35.50 -9.40
CA CYS A 18 -14.29 -34.06 -9.63
C CYS A 18 -13.03 -33.39 -9.10
N LYS A 19 -12.09 -33.03 -9.98
CA LYS A 19 -11.02 -32.10 -9.62
C LYS A 19 -11.71 -30.82 -9.21
N SER A 20 -11.57 -30.44 -7.94
CA SER A 20 -12.12 -29.19 -7.44
C SER A 20 -11.65 -28.04 -8.33
N LYS A 21 -12.57 -27.21 -8.82
CA LYS A 21 -12.31 -26.06 -9.71
C LYS A 21 -11.23 -25.12 -9.15
N SER A 22 -11.14 -25.07 -7.82
CA SER A 22 -10.16 -24.37 -7.00
C SER A 22 -8.71 -24.89 -7.07
N SER A 23 -8.49 -26.08 -7.66
CA SER A 23 -7.18 -26.68 -7.90
C SER A 23 -6.85 -26.73 -9.40
N ASP A 24 -7.62 -26.02 -10.22
CA ASP A 24 -7.36 -25.83 -11.64
C ASP A 24 -6.38 -24.64 -11.81
N PRO A 25 -5.22 -24.84 -12.45
CA PRO A 25 -4.26 -23.77 -12.69
C PRO A 25 -4.86 -22.56 -13.40
N GLU A 26 -5.79 -22.77 -14.34
CA GLU A 26 -6.43 -21.68 -15.07
C GLU A 26 -7.40 -20.90 -14.19
N PHE A 27 -8.05 -21.57 -13.23
CA PHE A 27 -8.90 -20.90 -12.26
C PHE A 27 -8.09 -20.03 -11.28
N LEU A 28 -6.98 -20.53 -10.75
CA LEU A 28 -6.11 -19.76 -9.85
C LEU A 28 -5.52 -18.51 -10.52
N LYS A 29 -5.21 -18.59 -11.82
CA LYS A 29 -4.79 -17.42 -12.60
C LYS A 29 -5.84 -16.31 -12.61
N THR A 30 -7.13 -16.61 -12.50
CA THR A 30 -8.18 -15.57 -12.43
C THR A 30 -8.08 -14.69 -11.18
N PHE A 31 -7.48 -15.22 -10.10
CA PHE A 31 -7.21 -14.47 -8.87
C PHE A 31 -5.94 -13.64 -8.95
N SER A 32 -5.02 -13.95 -9.88
CA SER A 32 -3.74 -13.24 -10.00
C SER A 32 -3.94 -11.77 -10.36
N GLY A 33 -3.13 -10.89 -9.79
CA GLY A 33 -3.18 -9.44 -9.95
C GLY A 33 -2.99 -8.72 -8.62
N ARG A 34 -3.32 -7.44 -8.61
CA ARG A 34 -3.06 -6.55 -7.48
C ARG A 34 -4.37 -6.18 -6.79
N TYR A 35 -4.38 -6.19 -5.46
CA TYR A 35 -5.55 -5.85 -4.63
C TYR A 35 -5.21 -4.68 -3.72
N LEU A 36 -6.02 -3.62 -3.75
CA LEU A 36 -5.80 -2.41 -2.96
C LEU A 36 -6.16 -2.68 -1.49
N TYR A 37 -5.14 -2.86 -0.66
CA TYR A 37 -5.28 -3.21 0.75
C TYR A 37 -5.58 -1.99 1.63
N THR A 38 -4.91 -0.87 1.34
CA THR A 38 -5.25 0.46 1.85
C THR A 38 -5.16 1.44 0.69
N ASP A 39 -5.52 2.71 0.90
CA ASP A 39 -5.35 3.74 -0.14
C ASP A 39 -3.87 3.96 -0.56
N ASP A 40 -2.90 3.38 0.15
CA ASP A 40 -1.47 3.47 -0.17
C ASP A 40 -0.71 2.13 -0.08
N GLU A 41 -1.42 0.99 -0.16
CA GLU A 41 -0.80 -0.35 -0.04
C GLU A 41 -1.55 -1.37 -0.90
N THR A 42 -0.83 -2.29 -1.57
CA THR A 42 -1.42 -3.40 -2.31
C THR A 42 -0.97 -4.77 -1.80
N ILE A 43 -1.83 -5.78 -1.94
CA ILE A 43 -1.46 -7.20 -1.91
C ILE A 43 -1.30 -7.66 -3.36
N SER A 44 -0.16 -8.26 -3.69
CA SER A 44 0.02 -8.92 -4.99
C SER A 44 -0.33 -10.40 -4.87
N VAL A 45 -1.03 -10.93 -5.86
CA VAL A 45 -1.46 -12.33 -5.92
C VAL A 45 -0.97 -12.92 -7.23
N HIS A 46 -0.34 -14.10 -7.14
CA HIS A 46 0.24 -14.81 -8.26
C HIS A 46 -0.15 -16.29 -8.21
N ALA A 47 -0.25 -16.93 -9.37
CA ALA A 47 -0.41 -18.37 -9.47
C ALA A 47 0.82 -18.97 -10.16
N LYS A 48 1.51 -19.89 -9.48
CA LYS A 48 2.67 -20.61 -10.02
C LYS A 48 2.52 -22.10 -9.74
N GLU A 49 2.64 -22.94 -10.76
CA GLU A 49 2.61 -24.42 -10.62
C GLU A 49 1.40 -24.92 -9.80
N ASN A 50 0.24 -24.30 -10.03
CA ASN A 50 -1.02 -24.59 -9.31
C ASN A 50 -1.05 -24.20 -7.82
N ILE A 51 -0.11 -23.35 -7.39
CA ILE A 51 -0.02 -22.79 -6.04
C ILE A 51 -0.33 -21.30 -6.12
N LEU A 52 -1.20 -20.84 -5.22
CA LEU A 52 -1.46 -19.41 -5.01
C LEU A 52 -0.35 -18.82 -4.13
N LEU A 53 0.21 -17.70 -4.55
CA LEU A 53 1.28 -16.97 -3.86
C LEU A 53 0.83 -15.54 -3.63
N LEU A 54 1.13 -15.01 -2.44
CA LEU A 54 0.85 -13.63 -2.07
C LEU A 54 2.14 -12.90 -1.73
N ASP A 55 2.23 -11.62 -2.14
CA ASP A 55 3.23 -10.69 -1.63
C ASP A 55 2.53 -9.57 -0.86
N TRP A 56 2.95 -9.34 0.38
CA TRP A 56 2.35 -8.36 1.28
C TRP A 56 3.36 -7.86 2.32
N ARG A 57 3.47 -6.54 2.48
CA ARG A 57 4.35 -5.89 3.47
C ARG A 57 5.81 -6.37 3.47
N GLY A 58 6.35 -6.61 2.28
CA GLY A 58 7.73 -7.08 2.09
C GLY A 58 7.94 -8.57 2.37
N ALA A 59 6.91 -9.31 2.81
CA ALA A 59 6.92 -10.76 2.74
C ALA A 59 6.50 -11.18 1.32
N GLU A 60 7.33 -12.02 0.70
CA GLU A 60 7.14 -12.50 -0.66
C GLU A 60 6.86 -14.01 -0.66
N ASN A 61 6.15 -14.48 -1.68
CA ASN A 61 5.83 -15.90 -1.89
C ASN A 61 5.10 -16.55 -0.70
N ILE A 62 4.24 -15.80 -0.03
CA ILE A 62 3.37 -16.33 1.02
C ILE A 62 2.47 -17.38 0.39
N VAL A 63 2.48 -18.62 0.92
CA VAL A 63 1.62 -19.71 0.46
C VAL A 63 0.40 -19.82 1.40
N PRO A 64 -0.80 -19.40 0.97
CA PRO A 64 -2.00 -19.56 1.78
C PRO A 64 -2.36 -21.05 1.92
N MET A 65 -2.74 -21.46 3.13
CA MET A 65 -3.24 -22.81 3.36
C MET A 65 -4.68 -22.91 2.90
N LYS A 66 -4.95 -23.78 1.92
CA LYS A 66 -6.32 -24.03 1.44
C LYS A 66 -7.17 -24.66 2.56
N VAL A 67 -8.28 -24.01 2.90
CA VAL A 67 -9.25 -24.51 3.91
C VAL A 67 -10.37 -25.29 3.22
N ASN A 68 -10.87 -24.76 2.12
CA ASN A 68 -11.83 -25.40 1.21
C ASN A 68 -11.67 -24.79 -0.19
N ASP A 69 -12.61 -25.02 -1.10
CA ASP A 69 -12.48 -24.60 -2.50
C ASP A 69 -12.32 -23.09 -2.69
N ASP A 70 -13.00 -22.29 -1.89
CA ASP A 70 -13.01 -20.83 -2.09
C ASP A 70 -12.26 -20.08 -0.99
N THR A 71 -11.84 -20.78 0.07
CA THR A 71 -11.28 -20.16 1.29
C THR A 71 -9.84 -20.59 1.54
N TYR A 72 -8.99 -19.59 1.81
CA TYR A 72 -7.58 -19.77 2.12
C TYR A 72 -7.26 -19.12 3.45
N TYR A 73 -6.41 -19.74 4.28
CA TYR A 73 -5.88 -19.13 5.49
C TYR A 73 -4.48 -18.56 5.21
N VAL A 74 -4.27 -17.30 5.55
CA VAL A 74 -2.99 -16.59 5.41
C VAL A 74 -2.44 -16.34 6.79
N LYS A 75 -1.30 -16.97 7.11
CA LYS A 75 -0.70 -16.94 8.45
C LYS A 75 -0.23 -15.52 8.83
N GLU A 76 0.38 -14.83 7.88
CA GLU A 76 0.94 -13.48 8.01
C GLU A 76 -0.15 -12.46 8.33
N MET A 77 -1.35 -12.66 7.79
CA MET A 77 -2.53 -11.82 8.06
C MET A 77 -3.35 -12.34 9.26
N ASN A 78 -3.03 -13.53 9.78
CA ASN A 78 -3.79 -14.26 10.79
C ASN A 78 -5.31 -14.28 10.51
N THR A 79 -5.67 -14.52 9.25
CA THR A 79 -7.07 -14.47 8.80
C THR A 79 -7.32 -15.42 7.63
N LYS A 80 -8.60 -15.69 7.39
CA LYS A 80 -9.07 -16.39 6.20
C LYS A 80 -9.44 -15.37 5.13
N ILE A 81 -9.16 -15.69 3.88
CA ILE A 81 -9.44 -14.85 2.72
C ILE A 81 -10.28 -15.61 1.68
N GLN A 82 -11.04 -14.87 0.89
CA GLN A 82 -11.73 -15.34 -0.31
C GLN A 82 -11.55 -14.33 -1.45
N PHE A 83 -11.75 -14.79 -2.68
CA PHE A 83 -11.75 -13.96 -3.88
C PHE A 83 -13.15 -13.90 -4.48
N LEU A 84 -13.88 -12.82 -4.21
CA LEU A 84 -15.30 -12.70 -4.57
C LEU A 84 -15.52 -11.60 -5.61
N ILE A 85 -16.63 -11.68 -6.33
CA ILE A 85 -17.12 -10.58 -7.17
C ILE A 85 -18.17 -9.83 -6.36
N ASN A 86 -18.00 -8.53 -6.19
CA ASN A 86 -19.00 -7.70 -5.52
C ASN A 86 -20.24 -7.57 -6.43
N PRO A 87 -21.44 -7.95 -5.97
CA PRO A 87 -22.66 -7.86 -6.77
C PRO A 87 -23.02 -6.41 -7.16
N ASP A 88 -22.58 -5.42 -6.38
CA ASP A 88 -22.97 -4.02 -6.59
C ASP A 88 -22.21 -3.34 -7.75
N ASP A 89 -20.93 -3.70 -7.94
CA ASP A 89 -20.06 -3.07 -8.95
C ASP A 89 -19.46 -4.04 -9.97
N GLY A 90 -19.68 -5.35 -9.81
CA GLY A 90 -19.15 -6.40 -10.68
C GLY A 90 -17.63 -6.58 -10.62
N LYS A 91 -16.92 -5.93 -9.69
CA LYS A 91 -15.46 -6.03 -9.57
C LYS A 91 -15.05 -7.17 -8.66
N ARG A 92 -13.84 -7.67 -8.87
CA ARG A 92 -13.23 -8.69 -8.00
C ARG A 92 -12.61 -8.05 -6.78
N TYR A 93 -12.78 -8.69 -5.63
CA TYR A 93 -12.21 -8.31 -4.35
C TYR A 93 -11.51 -9.49 -3.70
N LEU A 94 -10.40 -9.21 -3.00
CA LEU A 94 -9.94 -10.05 -1.91
C LEU A 94 -10.70 -9.59 -0.66
N VAL A 95 -11.35 -10.52 0.03
CA VAL A 95 -12.14 -10.22 1.23
C VAL A 95 -11.62 -11.02 2.41
N PHE A 96 -11.74 -10.46 3.60
CA PHE A 96 -11.54 -11.21 4.84
C PHE A 96 -12.81 -11.96 5.19
N VAL A 97 -12.67 -13.25 5.50
CA VAL A 97 -13.80 -14.06 5.97
C VAL A 97 -14.08 -13.70 7.44
N PRO A 98 -15.29 -13.26 7.77
CA PRO A 98 -15.63 -12.93 9.15
C PRO A 98 -15.45 -14.11 10.10
N LYS A 99 -14.95 -13.82 11.32
CA LYS A 99 -14.76 -14.83 12.37
C LYS A 99 -16.09 -15.27 13.01
N VAL A 100 -17.07 -14.37 13.03
CA VAL A 100 -18.40 -14.60 13.60
C VAL A 100 -19.33 -15.07 12.50
N LYS A 101 -19.97 -16.22 12.72
CA LYS A 101 -20.93 -16.82 11.78
C LYS A 101 -22.07 -15.84 11.48
N ASN A 102 -22.54 -15.83 10.24
CA ASN A 102 -23.61 -14.95 9.74
C ASN A 102 -23.29 -13.44 9.75
N THR A 103 -22.02 -13.06 9.95
CA THR A 103 -21.59 -11.67 9.73
C THR A 103 -21.55 -11.42 8.22
N PRO A 104 -22.09 -10.30 7.72
CA PRO A 104 -21.97 -9.92 6.32
C PRO A 104 -20.51 -9.85 5.86
N ILE A 105 -20.25 -10.25 4.62
CA ILE A 105 -18.93 -10.10 4.01
C ILE A 105 -18.75 -8.63 3.60
N GLU A 106 -17.63 -8.05 4.01
CA GLU A 106 -17.22 -6.73 3.55
C GLU A 106 -16.30 -6.87 2.34
N TYR A 107 -16.62 -6.16 1.25
CA TYR A 107 -15.80 -6.12 0.04
C TYR A 107 -14.65 -5.12 0.22
N THR A 108 -13.59 -5.55 0.90
CA THR A 108 -12.55 -4.65 1.42
C THR A 108 -11.46 -4.30 0.41
N PHE A 109 -10.91 -5.26 -0.33
CA PHE A 109 -9.71 -5.03 -1.16
C PHE A 109 -9.99 -5.27 -2.63
N VAL A 110 -10.30 -4.20 -3.37
CA VAL A 110 -10.64 -4.27 -4.79
C VAL A 110 -9.42 -4.66 -5.64
N LYS A 111 -9.62 -5.51 -6.64
CA LYS A 111 -8.62 -5.79 -7.67
C LYS A 111 -8.44 -4.57 -8.55
N VAL A 112 -7.21 -4.08 -8.65
CA VAL A 112 -6.83 -2.93 -9.49
C VAL A 112 -6.11 -3.41 -10.75
N ALA A 113 -5.99 -2.52 -11.74
CA ALA A 113 -5.20 -2.79 -12.94
C ALA A 113 -3.73 -3.05 -12.57
N ASP A 114 -3.03 -3.90 -13.33
CA ASP A 114 -1.61 -4.20 -13.05
C ASP A 114 -0.71 -2.95 -13.14
N SER A 115 -1.13 -1.97 -13.95
CA SER A 115 -0.46 -0.67 -14.08
C SER A 115 -0.80 0.34 -12.97
N PHE A 116 -1.73 0.01 -12.08
CA PHE A 116 -2.08 0.87 -10.95
C PHE A 116 -0.87 1.03 -10.03
N LYS A 117 -0.66 2.26 -9.55
CA LYS A 117 0.37 2.57 -8.56
C LYS A 117 -0.25 3.38 -7.42
N THR A 118 0.12 3.03 -6.20
CA THR A 118 -0.20 3.79 -5.00
C THR A 118 0.61 5.10 -4.95
N PRO A 119 0.19 6.08 -4.13
CA PRO A 119 1.00 7.28 -3.88
C PRO A 119 2.46 6.97 -3.48
N SER A 120 2.68 5.98 -2.62
CA SER A 120 4.00 5.54 -2.16
C SER A 120 4.81 4.87 -3.25
N GLU A 121 4.21 4.11 -4.17
CA GLU A 121 4.91 3.58 -5.34
C GLU A 121 5.37 4.70 -6.27
N TYR A 122 4.50 5.68 -6.57
CA TYR A 122 4.91 6.86 -7.33
C TYR A 122 6.04 7.62 -6.63
N PHE A 123 5.97 7.78 -5.31
CA PHE A 123 7.01 8.41 -4.53
C PHE A 123 8.35 7.66 -4.63
N ASN A 124 8.31 6.33 -4.52
CA ASN A 124 9.51 5.49 -4.58
C ASN A 124 10.17 5.52 -5.97
N ASP A 125 9.38 5.62 -7.03
CA ASP A 125 9.83 5.83 -8.41
C ASP A 125 10.36 7.25 -8.67
N GLY A 126 10.23 8.16 -7.70
CA GLY A 126 10.62 9.56 -7.83
C GLY A 126 9.63 10.43 -8.61
N ASN A 127 8.42 9.92 -8.87
CA ASN A 127 7.32 10.67 -9.46
C ASN A 127 6.51 11.39 -8.36
N PHE A 128 7.11 12.44 -7.80
CA PHE A 128 6.56 13.12 -6.64
C PHE A 128 5.26 13.89 -6.92
N ASP A 129 5.06 14.34 -8.16
CA ASP A 129 3.82 15.05 -8.53
C ASP A 129 2.61 14.11 -8.47
N LYS A 130 2.74 12.89 -9.02
CA LYS A 130 1.69 11.87 -8.92
C LYS A 130 1.51 11.35 -7.49
N ALA A 131 2.60 11.24 -6.73
CA ALA A 131 2.51 10.89 -5.32
C ALA A 131 1.72 11.94 -4.54
N LEU A 132 2.01 13.23 -4.75
CA LEU A 132 1.31 14.35 -4.13
C LEU A 132 -0.18 14.35 -4.49
N GLU A 133 -0.51 14.20 -5.78
CA GLU A 133 -1.91 14.08 -6.23
C GLU A 133 -2.63 12.94 -5.51
N GLY A 134 -1.98 11.78 -5.43
CA GLY A 134 -2.49 10.60 -4.73
C GLY A 134 -2.76 10.87 -3.24
N TYR A 135 -1.82 11.47 -2.50
CA TYR A 135 -2.00 11.80 -1.08
C TYR A 135 -3.07 12.88 -0.85
N LEU A 136 -3.19 13.87 -1.74
CA LEU A 136 -4.27 14.86 -1.66
C LEU A 136 -5.64 14.23 -1.91
N ASN A 137 -5.73 13.25 -2.81
CA ASN A 137 -6.96 12.48 -3.02
C ASN A 137 -7.32 11.65 -1.78
N ILE A 138 -6.34 11.08 -1.08
CA ILE A 138 -6.55 10.43 0.22
C ILE A 138 -7.14 11.44 1.22
N GLN A 139 -6.53 12.61 1.35
CA GLN A 139 -7.01 13.66 2.27
C GLN A 139 -8.43 14.13 1.94
N LYS A 140 -8.76 14.26 0.66
CA LYS A 140 -10.09 14.64 0.21
C LYS A 140 -11.15 13.59 0.55
N LYS A 141 -10.79 12.31 0.46
CA LYS A 141 -11.68 11.18 0.78
C LYS A 141 -11.85 11.02 2.29
N ASP A 142 -10.75 11.10 3.03
CA ASP A 142 -10.69 10.97 4.49
C ASP A 142 -9.53 11.81 5.02
N SER A 143 -9.85 12.97 5.60
CA SER A 143 -8.86 13.89 6.15
C SER A 143 -8.21 13.40 7.44
N LEU A 144 -8.77 12.36 8.07
CA LEU A 144 -8.24 11.72 9.28
C LEU A 144 -7.50 10.42 8.96
N ASN A 145 -7.25 10.13 7.68
CA ASN A 145 -6.60 8.90 7.27
C ASN A 145 -5.18 8.80 7.85
N PRO A 146 -4.83 7.71 8.55
CA PRO A 146 -3.53 7.54 9.22
C PRO A 146 -2.33 7.47 8.26
N ILE A 147 -2.56 7.37 6.95
CA ILE A 147 -1.51 7.42 5.92
C ILE A 147 -0.92 8.84 5.84
N ILE A 148 -1.77 9.86 5.97
CA ILE A 148 -1.40 11.26 5.70
C ILE A 148 -1.07 12.07 6.95
N GLU A 149 -0.96 11.44 8.13
CA GLU A 149 -0.67 12.16 9.37
C GLU A 149 0.61 13.00 9.30
N GLU A 150 0.50 14.28 9.68
CA GLU A 150 1.60 15.26 9.61
C GLU A 150 2.90 14.72 10.21
N TRP A 151 2.84 14.17 11.41
CA TRP A 151 4.01 13.69 12.16
C TRP A 151 4.67 12.48 11.48
N LYS A 152 3.89 11.60 10.84
CA LYS A 152 4.36 10.41 10.15
C LYS A 152 5.08 10.77 8.86
N ILE A 153 4.50 11.68 8.07
CA ILE A 153 5.15 12.25 6.88
C ILE A 153 6.43 12.97 7.29
N ASN A 154 6.40 13.78 8.35
CA ASN A 154 7.57 14.49 8.83
C ASN A 154 8.69 13.52 9.24
N ARG A 155 8.36 12.48 10.02
CA ARG A 155 9.31 11.44 10.44
C ARG A 155 9.95 10.75 9.24
N ASN A 156 9.19 10.47 8.18
CA ASN A 156 9.71 9.89 6.94
C ASN A 156 10.63 10.87 6.19
N GLY A 157 10.27 12.17 6.14
CA GLY A 157 11.12 13.22 5.57
C GLY A 157 12.48 13.26 6.27
N TYR A 158 12.48 13.26 7.61
CA TYR A 158 13.69 13.20 8.41
C TYR A 158 14.47 11.87 8.28
N TYR A 159 13.81 10.75 8.00
CA TYR A 159 14.49 9.49 7.69
C TYR A 159 15.37 9.65 6.44
N TYR A 160 14.81 10.17 5.34
CA TYR A 160 15.58 10.41 4.11
C TYR A 160 16.62 11.52 4.28
N LEU A 161 16.32 12.55 5.06
CA LEU A 161 17.26 13.63 5.37
C LEU A 161 18.52 13.12 6.07
N ARG A 162 18.36 12.23 7.06
CA ARG A 162 19.49 11.56 7.75
C ARG A 162 20.30 10.64 6.85
N LYS A 163 19.70 10.16 5.76
CA LYS A 163 20.37 9.36 4.73
C LYS A 163 21.01 10.21 3.63
N ASN A 164 20.95 11.55 3.75
CA ASN A 164 21.36 12.50 2.72
C ASN A 164 20.61 12.34 1.38
N ASP A 165 19.46 11.66 1.37
CA ASP A 165 18.56 11.64 0.21
C ASP A 165 17.70 12.90 0.26
N PHE A 166 18.33 14.02 -0.08
CA PHE A 166 17.69 15.34 -0.04
C PHE A 166 16.50 15.42 -1.00
N LYS A 167 16.54 14.69 -2.12
CA LYS A 167 15.45 14.68 -3.10
C LYS A 167 14.17 14.11 -2.48
N LYS A 168 14.23 12.92 -1.87
CA LYS A 168 13.07 12.32 -1.20
C LYS A 168 12.66 13.08 0.07
N ALA A 169 13.63 13.59 0.83
CA ALA A 169 13.33 14.38 2.03
C ALA A 169 12.53 15.65 1.71
N LEU A 170 13.00 16.44 0.74
CA LEU A 170 12.32 17.67 0.32
C LEU A 170 10.94 17.40 -0.28
N ALA A 171 10.77 16.29 -1.02
CA ALA A 171 9.47 15.90 -1.54
C ALA A 171 8.47 15.60 -0.42
N LEU A 172 8.87 14.88 0.63
CA LEU A 172 7.99 14.61 1.79
C LEU A 172 7.67 15.85 2.60
N PHE A 173 8.65 16.74 2.82
CA PHE A 173 8.39 18.00 3.51
C PHE A 173 7.45 18.91 2.71
N SER A 174 7.63 18.97 1.38
CA SER A 174 6.72 19.70 0.49
C SER A 174 5.31 19.09 0.47
N LEU A 175 5.20 17.77 0.45
CA LEU A 175 3.92 17.06 0.61
C LEU A 175 3.26 17.44 1.94
N ASN A 176 4.02 17.49 3.03
CA ASN A 176 3.48 17.85 4.33
C ASN A 176 2.95 19.29 4.37
N ILE A 177 3.62 20.22 3.67
CA ILE A 177 3.10 21.59 3.48
C ILE A 177 1.78 21.59 2.72
N ALA A 178 1.65 20.79 1.66
CA ALA A 178 0.41 20.72 0.89
C ALA A 178 -0.76 20.17 1.72
N LEU A 179 -0.50 19.18 2.58
CA LEU A 179 -1.51 18.57 3.45
C LEU A 179 -1.84 19.41 4.68
N TYR A 180 -0.86 20.13 5.24
CA TYR A 180 -0.99 20.91 6.48
C TYR A 180 -0.46 22.34 6.34
N PRO A 181 -1.04 23.17 5.44
CA PRO A 181 -0.50 24.48 5.10
C PRO A 181 -0.50 25.50 6.25
N ASN A 182 -1.20 25.20 7.34
CA ASN A 182 -1.31 26.06 8.53
C ASN A 182 -0.42 25.61 9.70
N SER A 183 0.32 24.51 9.57
CA SER A 183 1.25 24.04 10.61
C SER A 183 2.60 24.75 10.46
N THR A 184 3.12 25.35 11.53
CA THR A 184 4.46 25.97 11.51
C THR A 184 5.56 24.91 11.40
N ASN A 185 5.32 23.71 11.94
CA ASN A 185 6.25 22.59 11.94
C ASN A 185 6.60 22.12 10.52
N VAL A 186 5.64 22.16 9.58
CA VAL A 186 5.91 21.72 8.19
C VAL A 186 6.84 22.67 7.44
N TYR A 187 6.73 23.98 7.67
CA TYR A 187 7.64 24.96 7.05
C TYR A 187 9.01 24.95 7.71
N ASP A 188 9.06 24.74 9.03
CA ASP A 188 10.31 24.60 9.78
C ASP A 188 11.12 23.38 9.29
N SER A 189 10.46 22.23 9.16
CA SER A 189 11.07 20.98 8.68
C SER A 189 11.53 21.11 7.22
N TYR A 190 10.72 21.75 6.36
CA TYR A 190 11.12 22.02 4.98
C TYR A 190 12.31 22.99 4.90
N ALA A 191 12.34 24.03 5.73
CA ALA A 191 13.46 24.97 5.80
C ALA A 191 14.76 24.27 6.22
N GLU A 192 14.70 23.37 7.20
CA GLU A 192 15.86 22.59 7.62
C GLU A 192 16.35 21.67 6.49
N GLY A 193 15.41 20.98 5.81
CA GLY A 193 15.71 20.16 4.64
C GLY A 193 16.40 20.95 3.53
N LEU A 194 15.87 22.13 3.20
CA LEU A 194 16.42 23.03 2.19
C LEU A 194 17.83 23.45 2.56
N TYR A 195 18.05 23.89 3.80
CA TYR A 195 19.37 24.30 4.27
C TYR A 195 20.39 23.15 4.18
N LYS A 196 20.03 21.94 4.64
CA LYS A 196 20.92 20.77 4.56
C LYS A 196 21.21 20.33 3.13
N SER A 197 20.28 20.53 2.21
CA SER A 197 20.49 20.29 0.77
C SER A 197 21.33 21.38 0.07
N GLY A 198 21.67 22.46 0.77
CA GLY A 198 22.46 23.58 0.24
C GLY A 198 21.63 24.80 -0.17
N ASP A 199 20.30 24.71 -0.21
CA ASP A 199 19.42 25.81 -0.60
C ASP A 199 19.13 26.76 0.56
N THR A 200 20.14 27.53 0.90
CA THR A 200 20.07 28.50 2.01
C THR A 200 19.06 29.62 1.74
N ALA A 201 18.89 30.03 0.48
CA ALA A 201 17.96 31.10 0.12
C ALA A 201 16.51 30.70 0.41
N ARG A 202 16.06 29.54 -0.07
CA ARG A 202 14.70 29.06 0.21
C ARG A 202 14.51 28.65 1.67
N ALA A 203 15.56 28.18 2.36
CA ALA A 203 15.49 27.91 3.79
C ALA A 203 15.13 29.18 4.60
N ILE A 204 15.82 30.30 4.32
CA ILE A 204 15.52 31.60 4.95
C ILE A 204 14.08 32.02 4.71
N ILE A 205 13.58 31.90 3.48
CA ILE A 205 12.18 32.26 3.13
C ILE A 205 11.18 31.45 3.97
N ASN A 206 11.42 30.15 4.16
CA ASN A 206 10.54 29.28 4.94
C ASN A 206 10.64 29.55 6.45
N TYR A 207 11.83 29.78 7.01
CA TYR A 207 11.93 30.21 8.42
C TYR A 207 11.26 31.58 8.66
N GLN A 208 11.34 32.51 7.71
CA GLN A 208 10.58 33.76 7.80
C GLN A 208 9.07 33.51 7.73
N LYS A 209 8.60 32.53 6.95
CA LYS A 209 7.19 32.12 6.92
C LYS A 209 6.75 31.58 8.29
N VAL A 210 7.57 30.75 8.94
CA VAL A 210 7.33 30.30 10.32
C VAL A 210 7.14 31.49 11.25
N LEU A 211 8.03 32.49 11.22
CA LEU A 211 7.91 33.67 12.09
C LEU A 211 6.73 34.59 11.77
N ARG A 212 6.23 34.60 10.52
CA ARG A 212 4.99 35.30 10.18
C ARG A 212 3.76 34.61 10.76
N MET A 213 3.80 33.29 10.95
CA MET A 213 2.71 32.49 11.51
C MET A 213 2.78 32.42 13.05
N ASP A 214 3.99 32.33 13.59
CA ASP A 214 4.30 32.29 15.01
C ASP A 214 5.57 33.12 15.27
N SER A 215 5.37 34.39 15.63
CA SER A 215 6.46 35.32 15.94
C SER A 215 7.24 34.94 17.20
N GLY A 216 6.72 34.01 18.01
CA GLY A 216 7.36 33.47 19.21
C GLY A 216 8.29 32.28 18.94
N ASN A 217 8.30 31.73 17.71
CA ASN A 217 9.02 30.51 17.40
C ASN A 217 10.55 30.68 17.58
N ARG A 218 11.09 30.10 18.65
CA ARG A 218 12.51 30.25 19.02
C ARG A 218 13.45 29.57 18.02
N ASN A 219 13.06 28.41 17.48
CA ASN A 219 13.89 27.69 16.51
C ASN A 219 14.09 28.53 15.24
N ALA A 220 13.01 29.03 14.65
CA ALA A 220 13.08 29.83 13.44
C ALA A 220 13.91 31.12 13.61
N LYS A 221 13.82 31.80 14.77
CA LYS A 221 14.70 32.95 15.10
C LYS A 221 16.17 32.55 15.08
N GLN A 222 16.53 31.51 15.84
CA GLN A 222 17.92 31.04 15.94
C GLN A 222 18.48 30.61 14.59
N GLN A 223 17.68 29.90 13.78
CA GLN A 223 18.11 29.47 12.45
C GLN A 223 18.33 30.66 11.54
N LEU A 224 17.44 31.65 11.51
CA LEU A 224 17.62 32.85 10.68
C LEU A 224 18.88 33.64 11.06
N GLU A 225 19.11 33.88 12.36
CA GLU A 225 20.32 34.55 12.84
C GLU A 225 21.59 33.80 12.40
N ARG A 226 21.59 32.47 12.52
CA ARG A 226 22.72 31.63 12.09
C ARG A 226 22.95 31.72 10.59
N LEU A 227 21.89 31.65 9.79
CA LEU A 227 21.98 31.65 8.33
C LEU A 227 22.37 33.02 7.77
N GLN A 228 21.94 34.12 8.40
CA GLN A 228 22.32 35.48 8.02
C GLN A 228 23.80 35.74 8.26
N LYS A 229 24.32 35.40 9.46
CA LYS A 229 25.75 35.54 9.78
C LYS A 229 26.65 34.76 8.81
N LYS A 230 26.21 33.58 8.37
CA LYS A 230 26.96 32.77 7.41
C LYS A 230 27.00 33.36 5.99
N ARG A 231 26.06 34.25 5.63
CA ARG A 231 26.07 34.94 4.33
C ARG A 231 26.98 36.17 4.32
N GLU A 232 27.28 36.72 5.49
CA GLU A 232 28.09 37.93 5.66
C GLU A 232 29.60 37.63 5.77
N ASN A 233 29.96 36.37 6.02
CA ASN A 233 31.34 35.85 6.07
C ASN A 233 31.69 35.08 4.80
#